data_AF-A0A7X1NQP2-F1
#
_entry.id   AF-A0A7X1NQP2-F1
#
_cell.length_a   1.000
_cell.length_b   1.000
_cell.length_c   1.000
_cell.angle_alpha   90.00
_cell.angle_beta   90.00
_cell.angle_gamma   90.00
#
_symmetry.space_group_name_H-M   'P 1'
#
loop_
_entity.id
_entity.type
_entity.pdbx_description
1 polymer ?
#
loop_
_entity_poly.entity_id
_entity_poly.type
_entity_poly.pdbx_seq_one_letter_code
_entity_poly.pdbx_strand_id
1 'polypeptide(L)'
;MGFRPSHVPLRLTTGAFILNSGLGKTSLDEGSAGYLQAMASKAFPQFSQLEAQQFGKVLAASEIAVGSALLAPFIPSRLAGLGLLAFSAGMMTMYFRTPELTQEDGVRPTQDGTSVAKDIWMVGIALALLLDRKKK
;
A
#
# COMPACT_ATOMS: atom_id res chain seq x y z
N MET A 1 9.39 15.27 -16.86
CA MET A 1 8.07 15.34 -17.50
C MET A 1 7.17 14.33 -16.81
N GLY A 2 6.13 14.79 -16.10
CA GLY A 2 5.32 13.94 -15.22
C GLY A 2 4.37 12.99 -15.95
N PHE A 3 4.17 13.21 -17.25
CA PHE A 3 3.26 12.45 -18.08
C PHE A 3 4.02 11.56 -19.07
N ARG A 4 3.84 10.24 -18.95
CA ARG A 4 4.34 9.22 -19.88
C ARG A 4 3.19 8.26 -20.15
N PRO A 5 2.78 8.05 -21.42
CA PRO A 5 1.63 7.18 -21.73
C PRO A 5 1.76 5.76 -21.18
N SER A 6 2.99 5.21 -21.18
CA SER A 6 3.30 3.88 -20.61
C SER A 6 3.01 3.77 -19.11
N HIS A 7 3.02 4.89 -18.37
CA HIS A 7 2.73 4.91 -16.94
C HIS A 7 1.24 5.04 -16.63
N VAL A 8 0.41 5.45 -17.61
CA VAL A 8 -1.01 5.73 -17.37
C VAL A 8 -1.74 4.50 -16.86
N PRO A 9 -1.64 3.30 -17.48
CA PRO A 9 -2.33 2.13 -16.97
C PRO A 9 -1.90 1.77 -15.54
N LEU A 10 -0.58 1.79 -15.28
CA LEU A 10 0.00 1.44 -13.98
C LEU A 10 -0.46 2.38 -12.86
N ARG A 11 -0.45 3.69 -13.14
CA ARG A 11 -0.87 4.73 -12.21
C ARG A 11 -2.38 4.74 -12.00
N LEU A 12 -3.14 4.56 -13.07
CA LEU A 12 -4.60 4.60 -13.04
C LEU A 12 -5.17 3.42 -12.25
N THR A 13 -4.79 2.19 -12.58
CA THR A 13 -5.35 0.99 -11.93
C THR A 13 -4.99 0.95 -10.45
N THR A 14 -3.71 1.12 -10.13
CA THR A 14 -3.21 1.09 -8.75
C THR A 14 -3.75 2.27 -7.95
N GLY A 15 -3.71 3.48 -8.53
CA GLY A 15 -4.17 4.70 -7.87
C GLY A 15 -5.67 4.67 -7.57
N ALA A 16 -6.50 4.24 -8.52
CA ALA A 16 -7.94 4.13 -8.33
C ALA A 16 -8.30 3.08 -7.28
N PHE A 17 -7.63 1.93 -7.28
CA PHE A 17 -7.89 0.88 -6.30
C PHE A 17 -7.52 1.31 -4.88
N ILE A 18 -6.32 1.89 -4.69
CA ILE A 18 -5.88 2.39 -3.37
C ILE A 18 -6.79 3.54 -2.90
N LEU A 19 -7.12 4.49 -3.78
CA LEU A 19 -8.00 5.60 -3.43
C LEU A 19 -9.39 5.11 -3.01
N ASN A 20 -9.98 4.18 -3.76
CA ASN A 20 -11.26 3.57 -3.41
C ASN A 20 -11.19 2.87 -2.04
N SER A 21 -10.10 2.14 -1.78
CA SER A 21 -9.89 1.49 -0.49
C SER A 21 -9.82 2.51 0.66
N GLY A 22 -9.05 3.59 0.49
CA GLY A 22 -8.90 4.65 1.48
C GLY A 22 -10.21 5.39 1.77
N LEU A 23 -10.98 5.73 0.72
CA LEU A 23 -12.30 6.32 0.87
C LEU A 23 -13.26 5.40 1.65
N GLY A 24 -13.25 4.09 1.34
CA GLY A 24 -14.02 3.10 2.10
C GLY A 24 -13.61 2.95 3.57
N LYS A 25 -12.38 3.36 3.93
CA LYS A 25 -11.88 3.32 5.32
C LYS A 25 -12.12 4.60 6.12
N THR A 26 -12.65 5.67 5.50
CA THR A 26 -12.91 6.94 6.19
C THR A 26 -13.99 6.85 7.27
N SER A 27 -14.89 5.86 7.15
CA SER A 27 -16.01 5.62 8.08
C SER A 27 -15.86 4.28 8.82
N LEU A 28 -14.63 3.85 9.13
CA LEU A 28 -14.40 2.66 9.92
C LEU A 28 -15.00 2.80 11.32
N ASP A 29 -15.77 1.80 11.74
CA ASP A 29 -16.16 1.65 13.14
C ASP A 29 -14.96 1.25 14.00
N GLU A 30 -15.11 1.42 15.32
CA GLU A 30 -14.07 1.11 16.32
C GLU A 30 -13.58 -0.34 16.26
N GLY A 31 -14.48 -1.30 16.05
CA GLY A 31 -14.14 -2.72 15.98
C GLY A 31 -13.30 -3.04 14.75
N SER A 32 -13.72 -2.56 13.58
CA SER A 32 -12.96 -2.72 12.33
C SER A 32 -11.60 -2.02 12.39
N ALA A 33 -11.56 -0.81 12.97
CA ALA A 33 -10.33 -0.06 13.16
C ALA A 33 -9.36 -0.79 14.11
N GLY A 34 -9.89 -1.38 15.20
CA GLY A 34 -9.13 -2.17 16.17
C GLY A 34 -8.57 -3.46 15.55
N TYR A 35 -9.36 -4.14 14.70
CA TYR A 35 -8.88 -5.31 13.97
C TYR A 35 -7.70 -4.96 13.05
N LEU A 36 -7.82 -3.89 12.25
CA LEU A 36 -6.75 -3.46 11.36
C LEU A 36 -5.51 -2.98 12.12
N GLN A 37 -5.70 -2.26 13.23
CA GLN A 37 -4.62 -1.81 14.09
C GLN A 37 -3.88 -3.01 14.73
N ALA A 38 -4.62 -3.99 15.24
CA ALA A 38 -4.03 -5.19 15.84
C ALA A 38 -3.20 -5.97 14.82
N MET A 39 -3.74 -6.13 13.59
CA MET A 39 -3.02 -6.75 12.48
C MET A 39 -1.74 -5.96 12.14
N ALA A 40 -1.83 -4.64 11.99
CA ALA A 40 -0.67 -3.79 11.70
C ALA A 40 0.37 -3.81 12.83
N SER A 41 -0.08 -3.90 14.09
CA SER A 41 0.78 -3.90 15.28
C SER A 41 1.64 -5.15 15.40
N LYS A 42 1.21 -6.29 14.84
CA LYS A 42 2.04 -7.50 14.73
C LYS A 42 3.36 -7.22 14.01
N ALA A 43 3.30 -6.42 12.94
CA ALA A 43 4.46 -6.07 12.14
C ALA A 43 5.16 -4.80 12.60
N PHE A 44 4.40 -3.84 13.11
CA PHE A 44 4.86 -2.51 13.49
C PHE A 44 4.36 -2.17 14.90
N PRO A 45 5.07 -2.59 15.96
CA PRO A 45 4.62 -2.45 17.34
C PRO A 45 4.25 -1.02 17.75
N GLN A 46 4.82 -0.02 17.08
CA GLN A 46 4.50 1.40 17.29
C GLN A 46 3.02 1.74 17.06
N PHE A 47 2.29 0.98 16.23
CA PHE A 47 0.87 1.25 15.98
C PHE A 47 -0.03 0.84 17.15
N SER A 48 0.46 0.01 18.09
CA SER A 48 -0.29 -0.34 19.30
C SER A 48 -0.44 0.83 20.28
N GLN A 49 0.38 1.87 20.13
CA GLN A 49 0.33 3.08 20.96
C GLN A 49 -0.73 4.08 20.49
N LEU A 50 -1.27 3.91 19.28
CA LEU A 50 -2.34 4.75 18.76
C LEU A 50 -3.71 4.23 19.22
N GLU A 51 -4.67 5.11 19.41
CA GLU A 51 -6.08 4.70 19.51
C GLU A 51 -6.52 4.07 18.17
N ALA A 52 -7.35 3.03 18.21
CA ALA A 52 -7.77 2.30 17.01
C ALA A 52 -8.36 3.22 15.93
N GLN A 53 -9.20 4.17 16.33
CA GLN A 53 -9.85 5.15 15.46
C GLN A 53 -8.83 6.12 14.87
N GLN A 54 -7.82 6.49 15.65
CA GLN A 54 -6.74 7.33 15.15
C GLN A 54 -5.91 6.57 14.11
N PHE A 55 -5.59 5.30 14.36
CA PHE A 55 -4.93 4.43 13.38
C PHE A 55 -5.76 4.33 12.10
N GLY A 56 -7.06 4.05 12.21
CA GLY A 56 -7.97 3.96 11.06
C GLY A 56 -7.98 5.23 10.21
N LYS A 57 -8.04 6.41 10.85
CA LYS A 57 -7.96 7.71 10.16
C LYS A 57 -6.62 7.92 9.45
N VAL A 58 -5.51 7.59 10.10
CA VAL A 58 -4.17 7.72 9.51
C VAL A 58 -4.01 6.77 8.33
N LEU A 59 -4.47 5.52 8.46
CA LEU A 59 -4.44 4.54 7.38
C LEU A 59 -5.25 5.02 6.17
N ALA A 60 -6.50 5.43 6.39
CA ALA A 60 -7.38 5.94 5.33
C ALA A 60 -6.76 7.17 4.64
N ALA A 61 -6.23 8.13 5.41
CA ALA A 61 -5.57 9.31 4.86
C ALA A 61 -4.33 8.96 4.03
N SER A 62 -3.55 7.97 4.49
CA SER A 62 -2.36 7.48 3.77
C SER A 62 -2.73 6.87 2.43
N GLU A 63 -3.76 6.03 2.39
CA GLU A 63 -4.26 5.42 1.16
C GLU A 63 -4.83 6.47 0.20
N ILE A 64 -5.64 7.41 0.70
CA ILE A 64 -6.16 8.51 -0.11
C ILE A 64 -5.02 9.35 -0.68
N ALA A 65 -3.99 9.66 0.11
CA ALA A 65 -2.84 10.43 -0.34
C ALA A 65 -2.06 9.70 -1.45
N VAL A 66 -1.72 8.43 -1.26
CA VAL A 66 -0.98 7.63 -2.25
C VAL A 66 -1.82 7.41 -3.51
N GLY A 67 -3.09 7.04 -3.35
CA GLY A 67 -4.02 6.84 -4.46
C GLY A 67 -4.24 8.10 -5.29
N SER A 68 -4.50 9.23 -4.63
CA SER A 68 -4.62 10.54 -5.29
C SER A 68 -3.32 10.95 -5.97
N ALA A 69 -2.17 10.68 -5.34
CA ALA A 69 -0.89 11.04 -5.92
C ALA A 69 -0.57 10.25 -7.19
N LEU A 70 -0.97 8.98 -7.23
CA LEU A 70 -0.88 8.15 -8.42
C LEU A 70 -1.78 8.68 -9.55
N LEU A 71 -3.00 9.12 -9.24
CA LEU A 71 -3.94 9.64 -10.23
C LEU A 71 -3.62 11.06 -10.73
N ALA A 72 -2.96 11.88 -9.92
CA ALA A 72 -2.66 13.27 -10.25
C ALA A 72 -1.63 13.40 -11.41
N PRO A 73 -2.01 13.93 -12.58
CA PRO A 73 -1.14 13.95 -13.77
C PRO A 73 0.05 14.91 -13.63
N PHE A 74 -0.06 15.91 -12.76
CA PHE A 74 0.99 16.88 -12.46
C PHE A 74 2.05 16.34 -11.48
N ILE A 75 1.79 15.22 -10.80
CA ILE A 75 2.79 14.59 -9.95
C ILE A 75 3.78 13.78 -10.80
N PRO A 76 5.10 13.99 -10.65
CA PRO A 76 6.11 13.21 -11.35
C PRO A 76 5.96 11.72 -11.06
N SER A 77 6.03 10.87 -12.10
CA SER A 77 5.87 9.42 -11.93
C SER A 77 6.86 8.81 -10.93
N ARG A 78 8.08 9.35 -10.85
CA ARG A 78 9.07 8.92 -9.85
C ARG A 78 8.62 9.23 -8.42
N LEU A 79 8.03 10.40 -8.19
CA LEU A 79 7.55 10.78 -6.86
C LEU A 79 6.35 9.92 -6.45
N ALA A 80 5.40 9.71 -7.37
CA ALA A 80 4.29 8.78 -7.14
C ALA A 80 4.78 7.34 -6.93
N GLY A 81 5.78 6.91 -7.69
CA GLY A 81 6.45 5.61 -7.54
C GLY A 81 7.16 5.46 -6.19
N LEU A 82 7.82 6.49 -5.67
CA LEU A 82 8.42 6.47 -4.33
C LEU A 82 7.35 6.29 -3.25
N GLY A 83 6.23 7.03 -3.34
CA GLY A 83 5.11 6.89 -2.41
C GLY A 83 4.51 5.49 -2.44
N LEU A 84 4.26 4.96 -3.64
CA LEU A 84 3.77 3.59 -3.81
C LEU A 84 4.78 2.54 -3.30
N LEU A 85 6.08 2.76 -3.49
CA LEU A 85 7.12 1.85 -2.99
C LEU A 85 7.12 1.82 -1.47
N ALA A 86 7.07 2.98 -0.81
CA ALA A 86 7.02 3.06 0.64
C ALA A 86 5.76 2.37 1.20
N PHE A 87 4.61 2.63 0.58
CA PHE A 87 3.34 2.01 0.96
C PHE A 87 3.38 0.48 0.80
N SER A 88 3.74 -0.01 -0.39
CA SER A 88 3.79 -1.45 -0.70
C SER A 88 4.90 -2.18 0.08
N ALA A 89 6.03 -1.54 0.35
CA ALA A 89 7.06 -2.09 1.23
C ALA A 89 6.56 -2.24 2.67
N GLY A 90 5.74 -1.31 3.17
CA GLY A 90 5.05 -1.43 4.45
C GLY A 90 4.15 -2.67 4.49
N MET A 91 3.37 -2.90 3.44
CA MET A 91 2.52 -4.09 3.32
C MET A 91 3.33 -5.39 3.25
N MET A 92 4.43 -5.41 2.51
CA MET A 92 5.32 -6.58 2.43
C MET A 92 6.05 -6.84 3.75
N THR A 93 6.42 -5.79 4.47
CA THR A 93 6.93 -5.94 5.84
C THR A 93 5.89 -6.58 6.74
N MET A 94 4.61 -6.21 6.60
CA MET A 94 3.53 -6.83 7.36
C MET A 94 3.36 -8.31 7.02
N TYR A 95 3.42 -8.65 5.73
CA TYR A 95 3.37 -10.02 5.25
C TYR A 95 4.50 -10.88 5.86
N PHE A 96 5.76 -10.46 5.73
CA PHE A 96 6.91 -11.24 6.21
C PHE A 96 7.05 -11.27 7.74
N ARG A 97 6.48 -10.30 8.47
CA ARG A 97 6.51 -10.27 9.94
C ARG A 97 5.34 -10.99 10.61
N THR A 98 4.36 -11.46 9.83
CA THR A 98 3.19 -12.16 10.36
C THR A 98 3.33 -13.64 10.03
N PRO A 99 3.80 -14.49 10.98
CA PRO A 99 4.14 -15.89 10.69
C PRO A 99 2.97 -16.70 10.13
N GLU A 100 1.73 -16.32 10.46
CA GLU A 100 0.53 -17.00 9.98
C GLU A 100 0.27 -16.80 8.47
N LEU A 101 0.89 -15.79 7.86
CA LEU A 101 0.72 -15.48 6.43
C LEU A 101 1.74 -16.21 5.54
N THR A 102 2.82 -16.74 6.11
CA THR A 102 3.88 -17.46 5.39
C THR A 102 3.91 -18.93 5.77
N GLN A 103 4.27 -19.80 4.83
CA GLN A 103 4.58 -21.20 5.11
C GLN A 103 5.85 -21.31 5.98
N GLU A 104 6.24 -22.53 6.35
CA GLU A 104 7.42 -22.80 7.19
C GLU A 104 8.73 -22.24 6.61
N ASP A 105 8.79 -21.97 5.31
CA ASP A 105 9.94 -21.35 4.64
C ASP A 105 10.04 -19.83 4.82
N GLY A 106 9.03 -19.19 5.41
CA GLY A 106 8.97 -17.75 5.64
C GLY A 106 8.81 -16.90 4.38
N VAL A 107 8.50 -17.50 3.21
CA VAL A 107 8.40 -16.78 1.93
C VAL A 107 7.07 -17.04 1.24
N ARG A 108 6.69 -18.31 1.06
CA ARG A 108 5.48 -18.65 0.30
C ARG A 108 4.24 -18.35 1.12
N PRO A 109 3.15 -17.88 0.50
CA PRO A 109 1.94 -17.56 1.25
C PRO A 109 1.25 -18.83 1.74
N THR A 110 0.66 -18.76 2.93
CA THR A 110 -0.43 -19.66 3.35
C THR A 110 -1.71 -19.33 2.57
N GLN A 111 -2.76 -20.11 2.79
CA GLN A 111 -4.08 -19.80 2.23
C GLN A 111 -4.54 -18.38 2.67
N ASP A 112 -4.37 -18.06 3.95
CA ASP A 112 -4.75 -16.75 4.51
C ASP A 112 -3.83 -15.62 3.99
N GLY A 113 -2.52 -15.92 3.86
CA GLY A 113 -1.51 -15.00 3.35
C GLY A 113 -1.62 -14.64 1.87
N THR A 114 -2.34 -15.45 1.08
CA THR A 114 -2.48 -15.22 -0.38
C THR A 114 -3.13 -13.86 -0.68
N SER A 115 -4.06 -13.43 0.17
CA SER A 115 -4.75 -12.15 0.04
C SER A 115 -3.80 -10.93 0.16
N VAL A 116 -2.73 -11.05 0.94
CA VAL A 116 -1.73 -9.99 1.16
C VAL A 116 -0.55 -10.15 0.21
N ALA A 117 -0.13 -11.40 -0.07
CA ALA A 117 1.02 -11.69 -0.92
C ALA A 117 0.85 -11.15 -2.35
N LYS A 118 -0.39 -11.12 -2.89
CA LYS A 118 -0.67 -10.57 -4.22
C LYS A 118 -0.29 -9.09 -4.35
N ASP A 119 -0.21 -8.34 -3.25
CA ASP A 119 0.13 -6.92 -3.27
C ASP A 119 1.62 -6.68 -3.62
N ILE A 120 2.42 -7.74 -3.77
CA ILE A 120 3.78 -7.68 -4.34
C ILE A 120 3.79 -7.01 -5.73
N TRP A 121 2.71 -7.09 -6.50
CA TRP A 121 2.61 -6.40 -7.79
C TRP A 121 2.72 -4.88 -7.63
N MET A 122 2.27 -4.31 -6.51
CA MET A 122 2.41 -2.87 -6.24
C MET A 122 3.89 -2.46 -6.12
N VAL A 123 4.73 -3.32 -5.54
CA VAL A 123 6.19 -3.11 -5.49
C VAL A 123 6.76 -3.09 -6.91
N GLY A 124 6.37 -4.05 -7.75
CA GLY A 124 6.79 -4.12 -9.14
C GLY A 124 6.38 -2.87 -9.94
N ILE A 125 5.15 -2.40 -9.75
CA ILE A 125 4.64 -1.17 -10.37
C ILE A 125 5.42 0.05 -9.88
N ALA A 126 5.68 0.16 -8.58
CA ALA A 126 6.46 1.26 -8.01
C ALA A 126 7.87 1.32 -8.61
N LEU A 127 8.54 0.16 -8.70
CA LEU A 127 9.87 0.05 -9.31
C LEU A 127 9.83 0.40 -10.79
N ALA A 128 8.80 0.00 -11.54
CA ALA A 128 8.65 0.39 -12.94
C ALA A 128 8.56 1.92 -13.10
N LEU A 129 7.77 2.60 -12.25
CA LEU A 129 7.64 4.07 -12.26
C LEU A 129 8.93 4.80 -11.86
N LEU A 130 9.75 4.20 -10.99
CA LEU A 130 11.02 4.75 -10.52
C LEU A 130 12.15 4.58 -11.53
N LEU A 131 12.27 3.36 -12.06
CA LEU A 131 13.39 2.93 -12.88
C LEU A 131 13.23 3.31 -14.36
N ASP A 132 12.01 3.64 -14.83
CA ASP A 132 11.82 4.12 -16.20
C ASP A 132 12.62 5.40 -16.47
N ARG A 133 13.70 5.26 -17.23
CA ARG A 133 14.54 6.34 -17.72
C ARG A 133 14.11 6.70 -19.15
N LYS A 134 13.99 8.00 -19.41
CA LYS A 134 13.83 8.49 -20.79
C LYS A 134 15.09 8.08 -21.57
N LYS A 135 14.94 7.27 -22.63
CA LYS A 135 16.03 7.09 -23.60
C LYS A 135 16.37 8.50 -24.13
N LYS A 136 17.65 8.88 -23.98
CA LYS A 136 18.18 10.11 -24.58
C LYS A 136 18.13 9.99 -26.09
#